data_AF-A0A7S3WBB4-F1
#
_entry.id   AF-A0A7S3WBB4-F1
#
_cell.length_a   1.000
_cell.length_b   1.000
_cell.length_c   1.000
_cell.angle_alpha   90.00
_cell.angle_beta   90.00
_cell.angle_gamma   90.00
#
_symmetry.space_group_name_H-M   'P 1'
#
loop_
_entity.id
_entity.type
_entity.pdbx_description
1 polymer ?
#
loop_
_entity_poly.entity_id
_entity_poly.type
_entity_poly.pdbx_seq_one_letter_code
_entity_poly.pdbx_strand_id
1 'polypeptide(L)'
;TSYSGATVAVLSEVFKFPLIILAVAALGGGPGQILPVFREAISKPLGNCWIALCYTFNNLLYYDALSTLSAVAYQVLSQSKTVFTAGLMYVLVGKRLRMRQVFAIGMLIAGALVVNLQELARASVSAGAAAAAPSAVMWGVFLVLFSSFISALPNVAYEKVLKTEGENQFVNNVQVTVWIMIWIGLANIATSLPHTSAASLAIPTLTGVAAGLRSAFNGFTPAVWGVVGLKALNGLLIPATFKYADNILYSYAKPSSIVATTLFSAALA
;
A
#
# COMPACT_ATOMS: atom_id res chain seq x y z
N THR A 1 -10.66 -22.29 -4.35
CA THR A 1 -11.67 -21.42 -4.98
C THR A 1 -11.07 -20.04 -5.14
N SER A 2 -11.19 -19.44 -6.33
CA SER A 2 -10.66 -18.09 -6.58
C SER A 2 -11.57 -17.05 -5.94
N TYR A 3 -11.02 -16.15 -5.14
CA TYR A 3 -11.73 -15.04 -4.52
C TYR A 3 -11.44 -13.73 -5.28
N SER A 4 -12.34 -12.75 -5.18
CA SER A 4 -12.14 -11.43 -5.79
C SER A 4 -11.14 -10.59 -5.00
N GLY A 5 -9.99 -10.28 -5.60
CA GLY A 5 -8.97 -9.40 -5.00
C GLY A 5 -9.46 -7.96 -4.81
N ALA A 6 -10.33 -7.47 -5.71
CA ALA A 6 -10.97 -6.17 -5.59
C ALA A 6 -11.89 -6.10 -4.37
N THR A 7 -12.69 -7.15 -4.13
CA THR A 7 -13.55 -7.23 -2.94
C THR A 7 -12.72 -7.25 -1.66
N VAL A 8 -11.62 -8.00 -1.62
CA VAL A 8 -10.68 -8.02 -0.48
C VAL A 8 -10.08 -6.64 -0.23
N ALA A 9 -9.70 -5.90 -1.28
CA ALA A 9 -9.17 -4.55 -1.15
C ALA A 9 -10.20 -3.59 -0.53
N VAL A 10 -11.42 -3.55 -1.09
CA VAL A 10 -12.51 -2.69 -0.58
C VAL A 10 -12.86 -3.06 0.86
N LEU A 11 -13.02 -4.35 1.18
CA LEU A 11 -13.28 -4.80 2.54
C LEU A 11 -12.15 -4.38 3.49
N SER A 12 -10.89 -4.52 3.08
CA SER A 12 -9.77 -4.12 3.94
C SER A 12 -9.75 -2.63 4.23
N GLU A 13 -10.23 -1.78 3.32
CA GLU A 13 -10.42 -0.33 3.58
C GLU A 13 -11.59 -0.08 4.55
N VAL A 14 -12.72 -0.78 4.37
CA VAL A 14 -13.88 -0.65 5.27
C VAL A 14 -13.54 -1.09 6.69
N PHE A 15 -12.78 -2.19 6.86
CA PHE A 15 -12.38 -2.70 8.16
C PHE A 15 -11.34 -1.81 8.88
N LYS A 16 -10.73 -0.82 8.22
CA LYS A 16 -9.87 0.16 8.91
C LYS A 16 -10.67 1.07 9.83
N PHE A 17 -11.89 1.46 9.48
CA PHE A 17 -12.70 2.36 10.31
C PHE A 17 -12.98 1.82 11.72
N PRO A 18 -13.51 0.59 11.91
CA PRO A 18 -13.70 0.04 13.24
C PRO A 18 -12.38 -0.14 14.00
N LEU A 19 -11.28 -0.48 13.30
CA LEU A 19 -9.95 -0.56 13.91
C LEU A 19 -9.45 0.82 14.37
N ILE A 20 -9.68 1.88 13.59
CA ILE A 20 -9.33 3.25 13.97
C ILE A 20 -10.19 3.71 15.15
N ILE A 21 -11.50 3.43 15.15
CA ILE A 21 -12.38 3.72 16.29
C ILE A 21 -11.88 3.02 17.56
N LEU A 22 -11.57 1.73 17.46
CA LEU A 22 -11.01 0.95 18.57
C LEU A 22 -9.66 1.52 19.03
N ALA A 23 -8.79 1.90 18.09
CA ALA A 23 -7.50 2.48 18.41
C ALA A 23 -7.63 3.87 19.08
N VAL A 24 -8.58 4.70 18.66
CA VAL A 24 -8.88 5.99 19.33
C VAL A 24 -9.41 5.73 20.74
N ALA A 25 -10.31 4.75 20.90
CA ALA A 25 -10.86 4.41 22.21
C ALA A 25 -9.79 3.88 23.17
N ALA A 26 -8.90 3.00 22.70
CA ALA A 26 -7.90 2.32 23.52
C ALA A 26 -6.62 3.15 23.73
N LEU A 27 -6.16 3.89 22.71
CA LEU A 27 -4.87 4.57 22.70
C LEU A 27 -5.00 6.10 22.63
N GLY A 28 -6.16 6.63 22.23
CA GLY A 28 -6.40 8.05 22.01
C GLY A 28 -6.96 8.81 23.22
N GLY A 29 -6.99 8.21 24.41
CA GLY A 29 -7.52 8.86 25.63
C GLY A 29 -8.99 8.54 25.95
N GLY A 30 -9.55 7.48 25.35
CA GLY A 30 -10.86 6.94 25.70
C GLY A 30 -11.92 7.13 24.60
N PRO A 31 -13.10 6.48 24.74
CA PRO A 31 -14.17 6.53 23.74
C PRO A 31 -14.74 7.95 23.53
N GLY A 32 -14.60 8.85 24.50
CA GLY A 32 -15.01 10.25 24.36
C GLY A 32 -14.22 11.03 23.29
N GLN A 33 -13.04 10.55 22.90
CA GLN A 33 -12.19 11.18 21.88
C GLN A 33 -12.55 10.78 20.45
N ILE A 34 -13.42 9.78 20.25
CA ILE A 34 -13.84 9.33 18.93
C ILE A 34 -14.53 10.47 18.17
N LEU A 35 -15.55 11.10 18.76
CA LEU A 35 -16.32 12.14 18.09
C LEU A 35 -15.49 13.40 17.76
N PRO A 36 -14.67 13.95 18.68
CA PRO A 36 -13.73 15.03 18.36
C PRO A 36 -12.80 14.71 17.20
N VAL A 37 -12.18 13.53 17.19
CA VAL A 37 -11.25 13.11 16.12
C VAL A 37 -11.94 13.08 14.76
N PHE A 38 -13.13 12.49 14.66
CA PHE A 38 -13.88 12.44 13.40
C PHE A 38 -14.37 13.84 12.98
N ARG A 39 -14.81 14.67 13.93
CA ARG A 39 -15.24 16.05 13.65
C ARG A 39 -14.09 16.91 13.13
N GLU A 40 -12.91 16.76 13.71
CA GLU A 40 -11.70 17.46 13.26
C GLU A 40 -11.22 16.93 11.90
N ALA A 41 -11.30 15.62 11.66
CA ALA A 41 -10.97 15.04 10.37
C ALA A 41 -11.82 15.64 9.23
N ILE A 42 -13.11 15.87 9.50
CA ILE A 42 -14.05 16.47 8.55
C ILE A 42 -13.86 17.99 8.42
N SER A 43 -13.38 18.69 9.46
CA SER A 43 -13.22 20.15 9.42
C SER A 43 -12.04 20.62 8.57
N LYS A 44 -10.99 19.80 8.44
CA LYS A 44 -9.82 20.06 7.59
C LYS A 44 -9.61 18.98 6.53
N PRO A 45 -10.58 18.74 5.63
CA PRO A 45 -10.61 17.52 4.83
C PRO A 45 -9.46 17.45 3.81
N LEU A 46 -9.00 18.57 3.27
CA LEU A 46 -8.10 18.57 2.09
C LEU A 46 -6.62 18.28 2.41
N GLY A 47 -6.19 18.36 3.67
CA GLY A 47 -4.75 18.32 4.02
C GLY A 47 -4.03 17.06 3.53
N ASN A 48 -4.68 15.90 3.63
CA ASN A 48 -4.11 14.59 3.26
C ASN A 48 -4.66 14.01 1.94
N CYS A 49 -5.46 14.78 1.21
CA CYS A 49 -6.09 14.34 -0.04
C CYS A 49 -5.07 13.92 -1.11
N TRP A 50 -4.02 14.74 -1.26
CA TRP A 50 -2.97 14.49 -2.25
C TRP A 50 -2.10 13.26 -1.90
N ILE A 51 -1.88 13.00 -0.60
CA ILE A 51 -1.16 11.80 -0.13
C ILE A 51 -1.93 10.54 -0.55
N ALA A 52 -3.23 10.53 -0.30
CA ALA A 52 -4.13 9.45 -0.70
C ALA A 52 -4.23 9.29 -2.22
N LEU A 53 -4.20 10.39 -2.99
CA LEU A 53 -4.15 10.37 -4.44
C LEU A 53 -2.88 9.67 -4.93
N CYS A 54 -1.71 10.01 -4.38
CA CYS A 54 -0.45 9.36 -4.73
C CYS A 54 -0.46 7.86 -4.41
N TYR A 55 -1.02 7.44 -3.27
CA TYR A 55 -1.18 6.01 -2.95
C TYR A 55 -2.06 5.29 -3.96
N THR A 56 -3.20 5.87 -4.33
CA THR A 56 -4.10 5.27 -5.31
C THR A 56 -3.45 5.23 -6.69
N PHE A 57 -2.81 6.32 -7.12
CA PHE A 57 -2.13 6.41 -8.41
C PHE A 57 -0.94 5.43 -8.51
N ASN A 58 -0.22 5.21 -7.41
CA ASN A 58 0.82 4.19 -7.33
C ASN A 58 0.27 2.78 -7.63
N ASN A 59 -0.93 2.48 -7.11
CA ASN A 59 -1.58 1.20 -7.34
C ASN A 59 -2.01 1.02 -8.80
N LEU A 60 -2.37 2.10 -9.52
CA LEU A 60 -2.67 2.02 -10.96
C LEU A 60 -1.41 1.70 -11.76
N LEU A 61 -0.33 2.45 -11.52
CA LEU A 61 0.97 2.24 -12.17
C LEU A 61 1.54 0.83 -11.93
N TYR A 62 1.23 0.21 -10.79
CA TYR A 62 1.64 -1.16 -10.48
C TYR A 62 1.12 -2.17 -11.52
N TYR A 63 -0.16 -2.08 -11.89
CA TYR A 63 -0.75 -3.01 -12.87
C TYR A 63 -0.20 -2.78 -14.28
N ASP A 64 0.00 -1.53 -14.67
CA ASP A 64 0.59 -1.18 -15.98
C ASP A 64 2.07 -1.59 -16.07
N ALA A 65 2.81 -1.54 -14.95
CA ALA A 65 4.19 -2.01 -14.93
C ALA A 65 4.29 -3.53 -15.08
N LEU A 66 3.36 -4.30 -14.50
CA LEU A 66 3.34 -5.77 -14.63
C LEU A 66 2.88 -6.28 -16.00
N SER A 67 2.17 -5.45 -16.77
CA SER A 67 1.80 -5.82 -18.16
C SER A 67 2.96 -5.63 -19.15
N THR A 68 3.99 -4.87 -18.78
CA THR A 68 5.14 -4.52 -19.63
C THR A 68 6.45 -5.19 -19.20
N LEU A 69 6.63 -5.43 -17.89
CA LEU A 69 7.79 -6.11 -17.32
C LEU A 69 7.41 -7.44 -16.67
N SER A 70 8.34 -8.38 -16.67
CA SER A 70 8.21 -9.58 -15.84
C SER A 70 8.11 -9.21 -14.36
N ALA A 71 7.34 -9.98 -13.59
CA ALA A 71 7.18 -9.76 -12.14
C ALA A 71 8.53 -9.66 -11.41
N VAL A 72 9.53 -10.39 -11.89
CA VAL A 72 10.88 -10.34 -11.32
C VAL A 72 11.61 -9.04 -11.65
N ALA A 73 11.57 -8.60 -12.91
CA ALA A 73 12.15 -7.32 -13.27
C ALA A 73 11.49 -6.19 -12.48
N TYR A 74 10.16 -6.25 -12.30
CA TYR A 74 9.43 -5.35 -11.42
C TYR A 74 9.96 -5.39 -9.98
N GLN A 75 10.09 -6.56 -9.35
CA GLN A 75 10.58 -6.71 -7.98
C GLN A 75 11.97 -6.12 -7.80
N VAL A 76 12.89 -6.40 -8.73
CA VAL A 76 14.26 -5.87 -8.70
C VAL A 76 14.26 -4.35 -8.85
N LEU A 77 13.57 -3.82 -9.86
CA LEU A 77 13.53 -2.37 -10.10
C LEU A 77 12.79 -1.61 -8.99
N SER A 78 11.80 -2.23 -8.34
CA SER A 78 11.05 -1.63 -7.24
C SER A 78 11.91 -1.35 -6.00
N GLN A 79 13.09 -1.97 -5.87
CA GLN A 79 14.04 -1.67 -4.79
C GLN A 79 14.59 -0.25 -4.86
N SER A 80 14.52 0.41 -6.04
CA SER A 80 14.83 1.83 -6.20
C SER A 80 13.97 2.73 -5.29
N LYS A 81 12.78 2.27 -4.87
CA LYS A 81 11.92 2.94 -3.88
C LYS A 81 12.68 3.28 -2.60
N THR A 82 13.58 2.41 -2.14
CA THR A 82 14.37 2.63 -0.92
C THR A 82 15.32 3.81 -1.09
N VAL A 83 15.95 3.93 -2.27
CA VAL A 83 16.82 5.06 -2.62
C VAL A 83 16.02 6.36 -2.68
N PHE A 84 14.87 6.35 -3.34
CA PHE A 84 13.98 7.52 -3.38
C PHE A 84 13.51 7.92 -2.00
N THR A 85 13.17 6.96 -1.15
CA THR A 85 12.75 7.20 0.23
C THR A 85 13.89 7.85 1.03
N ALA A 86 15.12 7.36 0.91
CA ALA A 86 16.28 7.96 1.57
C ALA A 86 16.52 9.42 1.12
N GLY A 87 16.45 9.68 -0.19
CA GLY A 87 16.58 11.04 -0.74
C GLY A 87 15.45 11.97 -0.31
N LEU A 88 14.21 11.51 -0.36
CA LEU A 88 13.03 12.27 0.07
C LEU A 88 13.04 12.53 1.58
N MET A 89 13.54 11.61 2.40
CA MET A 89 13.73 11.83 3.84
C MET A 89 14.70 12.98 4.13
N TYR A 90 15.74 13.14 3.32
CA TYR A 90 16.63 14.29 3.41
C TYR A 90 15.93 15.58 2.97
N VAL A 91 15.22 15.58 1.84
CA VAL A 91 14.60 16.78 1.26
C VAL A 91 13.35 17.25 2.02
N LEU A 92 12.42 16.35 2.33
CA LEU A 92 11.11 16.69 2.91
C LEU A 92 11.13 16.77 4.43
N VAL A 93 11.77 15.79 5.08
CA VAL A 93 11.83 15.69 6.56
C VAL A 93 13.07 16.41 7.12
N GLY A 94 14.06 16.73 6.28
CA GLY A 94 15.30 17.37 6.72
C GLY A 94 16.26 16.41 7.45
N LYS A 95 16.02 15.10 7.37
CA LYS A 95 16.78 14.11 8.12
C LYS A 95 18.14 13.84 7.46
N ARG A 96 19.23 14.19 8.13
CA ARG A 96 20.60 13.90 7.67
C ARG A 96 20.99 12.46 7.99
N LEU A 97 21.30 11.68 6.96
CA LEU A 97 21.75 10.29 7.12
C LEU A 97 23.24 10.24 7.41
N ARG A 98 23.61 9.49 8.45
CA ARG A 98 25.02 9.20 8.75
C ARG A 98 25.55 8.19 7.71
N MET A 99 26.86 8.20 7.43
CA MET A 99 27.46 7.25 6.48
C MET A 99 27.18 5.78 6.83
N ARG A 100 27.12 5.44 8.13
CA ARG A 100 26.69 4.11 8.59
C ARG A 100 25.28 3.75 8.15
N GLN A 101 24.34 4.69 8.15
CA GLN A 101 22.96 4.47 7.70
C GLN A 101 22.87 4.35 6.19
N VAL A 102 23.66 5.13 5.45
CA VAL A 102 23.76 5.01 3.98
C VAL A 102 24.30 3.63 3.61
N PHE A 103 25.36 3.18 4.27
CA PHE A 103 25.91 1.83 4.07
C PHE A 103 24.89 0.74 4.42
N ALA A 104 24.15 0.89 5.53
CA ALA A 104 23.09 -0.04 5.89
C ALA A 104 21.98 -0.10 4.81
N ILE A 105 21.60 1.05 4.25
CA ILE A 105 20.60 1.11 3.16
C ILE A 105 21.13 0.40 1.91
N GLY A 106 22.41 0.56 1.59
CA GLY A 106 23.07 -0.18 0.52
C GLY A 106 23.02 -1.70 0.75
N MET A 107 23.34 -2.15 1.98
CA MET A 107 23.21 -3.56 2.36
C MET A 107 21.77 -4.08 2.27
N LEU A 108 20.78 -3.28 2.68
CA LEU A 108 19.36 -3.63 2.58
C LEU A 108 18.95 -3.90 1.14
N ILE A 109 19.31 -2.98 0.23
CA ILE A 109 19.02 -3.12 -1.20
C ILE A 109 19.73 -4.34 -1.76
N ALA A 110 21.01 -4.54 -1.45
CA ALA A 110 21.77 -5.69 -1.92
C ALA A 110 21.15 -7.02 -1.45
N GLY A 111 20.79 -7.13 -0.17
CA GLY A 111 20.12 -8.31 0.38
C GLY A 111 18.77 -8.57 -0.28
N ALA A 112 17.95 -7.54 -0.48
CA ALA A 112 16.69 -7.65 -1.19
C ALA A 112 16.90 -8.14 -2.63
N LEU A 113 17.90 -7.61 -3.35
CA LEU A 113 18.22 -8.05 -4.71
C LEU A 113 18.63 -9.52 -4.76
N VAL A 114 19.47 -9.98 -3.82
CA VAL A 114 19.88 -11.39 -3.74
C VAL A 114 18.66 -12.30 -3.56
N VAL A 115 17.75 -11.96 -2.64
CA VAL A 115 16.53 -12.75 -2.40
C VAL A 115 15.65 -12.82 -3.65
N ASN A 116 15.39 -11.68 -4.31
CA ASN A 116 14.57 -11.65 -5.53
C ASN A 116 15.20 -12.43 -6.70
N LEU A 117 16.53 -12.39 -6.84
CA LEU A 117 17.26 -13.17 -7.85
C LEU A 117 17.22 -14.69 -7.56
N GLN A 118 17.22 -15.09 -6.30
CA GLN A 118 17.06 -16.49 -5.93
C GLN A 118 15.64 -17.00 -6.17
N GLU A 119 14.61 -16.19 -5.89
CA GLU A 119 13.22 -16.51 -6.24
C GLU A 119 13.06 -16.67 -7.76
N LEU A 120 13.72 -15.81 -8.55
CA LEU A 120 13.78 -15.93 -10.01
C LEU A 120 14.45 -17.24 -10.45
N ALA A 121 15.60 -17.59 -9.91
CA ALA A 121 16.32 -18.81 -10.30
C ALA A 121 15.45 -20.06 -10.08
N ARG A 122 14.62 -20.06 -9.03
CA ARG A 122 13.64 -21.13 -8.78
C ARG A 122 12.46 -21.10 -9.75
N ALA A 123 11.97 -19.92 -10.12
CA ALA A 123 10.84 -19.76 -11.03
C ALA A 123 11.18 -19.98 -12.52
N SER A 124 12.39 -19.61 -12.95
CA SER A 124 12.86 -19.70 -14.35
C SER A 124 13.17 -21.12 -14.82
N VAL A 125 13.37 -22.07 -13.89
CA VAL A 125 13.40 -23.51 -14.21
C VAL A 125 12.05 -23.99 -14.80
N SER A 126 10.98 -23.20 -14.67
CA SER A 126 9.62 -23.55 -15.09
C SER A 126 9.10 -22.81 -16.34
N ALA A 127 9.83 -21.85 -16.93
CA ALA A 127 9.28 -21.01 -18.01
C ALA A 127 10.29 -20.65 -19.12
N GLY A 128 9.97 -21.05 -20.36
CA GLY A 128 10.63 -20.53 -21.57
C GLY A 128 10.09 -19.14 -21.91
N ALA A 129 10.92 -18.10 -21.76
CA ALA A 129 10.51 -16.72 -22.01
C ALA A 129 10.77 -16.29 -23.46
N ALA A 130 9.73 -15.80 -24.14
CA ALA A 130 9.88 -15.05 -25.38
C ALA A 130 10.44 -13.64 -25.08
N ALA A 131 11.38 -13.17 -25.91
CA ALA A 131 12.01 -11.87 -25.72
C ALA A 131 11.05 -10.72 -26.07
N ALA A 132 10.81 -9.82 -25.11
CA ALA A 132 10.03 -8.60 -25.34
C ALA A 132 10.82 -7.58 -26.17
N ALA A 133 10.11 -6.73 -26.93
CA ALA A 133 10.73 -5.67 -27.72
C ALA A 133 11.49 -4.65 -26.83
N PRO A 134 12.67 -4.15 -27.24
CA PRO A 134 13.48 -3.23 -26.43
C PRO A 134 12.74 -1.96 -25.96
N SER A 135 11.88 -1.39 -26.81
CA SER A 135 11.09 -0.18 -26.49
C SER A 135 10.07 -0.43 -25.37
N ALA A 136 9.42 -1.59 -25.36
CA ALA A 136 8.48 -1.98 -24.31
C ALA A 136 9.19 -2.17 -22.97
N VAL A 137 10.39 -2.75 -22.99
CA VAL A 137 11.23 -2.89 -21.78
C VAL A 137 11.61 -1.53 -21.23
N MET A 138 12.08 -0.60 -22.08
CA MET A 138 12.43 0.76 -21.63
C MET A 138 11.24 1.51 -21.02
N TRP A 139 10.05 1.36 -21.62
CA TRP A 139 8.82 1.94 -21.07
C TRP A 139 8.46 1.35 -19.71
N GLY A 140 8.52 0.02 -19.59
CA GLY A 140 8.31 -0.65 -18.31
C GLY A 140 9.30 -0.20 -17.24
N VAL A 141 10.59 -0.07 -17.58
CA VAL A 141 11.64 0.42 -16.66
C VAL A 141 11.29 1.84 -16.17
N PHE A 142 10.91 2.73 -17.09
CA PHE A 142 10.46 4.07 -16.74
C PHE A 142 9.24 4.04 -15.79
N LEU A 143 8.23 3.22 -16.10
CA LEU A 143 7.04 3.06 -15.26
C LEU A 143 7.38 2.60 -13.84
N VAL A 144 8.31 1.65 -13.68
CA VAL A 144 8.70 1.15 -12.35
C VAL A 144 9.50 2.19 -11.58
N LEU A 145 10.41 2.92 -12.24
CA LEU A 145 11.15 4.01 -11.58
C LEU A 145 10.22 5.12 -11.13
N PHE A 146 9.30 5.53 -12.01
CA PHE A 146 8.31 6.56 -11.70
C PHE A 146 7.34 6.09 -10.60
N SER A 147 6.86 4.85 -10.68
CA SER A 147 6.06 4.23 -9.62
C SER A 147 6.84 4.18 -8.31
N SER A 148 8.11 3.81 -8.31
CA SER A 148 8.94 3.76 -7.09
C SER A 148 9.09 5.13 -6.44
N PHE A 149 9.23 6.20 -7.23
CA PHE A 149 9.24 7.58 -6.75
C PHE A 149 7.87 7.98 -6.15
N ILE A 150 6.78 7.77 -6.89
CA ILE A 150 5.41 8.06 -6.43
C ILE A 150 5.01 7.22 -5.22
N SER A 151 5.60 6.03 -5.03
CA SER A 151 5.37 5.19 -3.86
C SER A 151 6.13 5.67 -2.61
N ALA A 152 7.28 6.31 -2.79
CA ALA A 152 8.12 6.83 -1.71
C ALA A 152 7.63 8.20 -1.21
N LEU A 153 7.17 9.06 -2.13
CA LEU A 153 6.73 10.42 -1.86
C LEU A 153 5.63 10.53 -0.77
N PRO A 154 4.47 9.86 -0.88
CA PRO A 154 3.40 9.97 0.11
C PRO A 154 3.82 9.36 1.45
N ASN A 155 4.67 8.32 1.48
CA ASN A 155 5.14 7.76 2.75
C ASN A 155 5.96 8.79 3.55
N VAL A 156 6.93 9.45 2.90
CA VAL A 156 7.79 10.44 3.55
C VAL A 156 7.00 11.69 3.93
N ALA A 157 6.10 12.14 3.05
CA ALA A 157 5.26 13.29 3.35
C ALA A 157 4.28 13.01 4.50
N TYR A 158 3.72 11.80 4.53
CA TYR A 158 2.83 11.39 5.62
C TYR A 158 3.58 11.27 6.95
N GLU A 159 4.81 10.77 6.95
CA GLU A 159 5.69 10.84 8.13
C GLU A 159 5.88 12.28 8.61
N LYS A 160 6.15 13.23 7.69
CA LYS A 160 6.31 14.65 8.04
C LYS A 160 5.04 15.22 8.69
N VAL A 161 3.87 14.95 8.11
CA VAL A 161 2.57 15.39 8.66
C VAL A 161 2.38 14.80 10.04
N LEU A 162 2.57 13.49 10.21
CA LEU A 162 2.39 12.82 11.48
C LEU A 162 3.34 13.33 12.56
N LYS A 163 4.57 13.73 12.20
CA LYS A 163 5.57 14.25 13.14
C LYS A 163 5.47 15.76 13.42
N THR A 164 4.59 16.48 12.72
CA THR A 164 4.39 17.91 12.96
C THR A 164 3.78 18.14 14.36
N GLU A 165 4.25 19.15 15.08
CA GLU A 165 3.75 19.46 16.43
C GLU A 165 2.27 19.89 16.39
N GLY A 166 1.49 19.43 17.37
CA GLY A 166 0.04 19.70 17.45
C GLY A 166 -0.83 18.83 16.54
N GLU A 167 -0.24 18.01 15.66
CA GLU A 167 -1.00 17.11 14.77
C GLU A 167 -1.46 15.82 15.48
N ASN A 168 -2.74 15.51 15.33
CA ASN A 168 -3.31 14.26 15.85
C ASN A 168 -3.17 13.14 14.81
N GLN A 169 -2.45 12.07 15.17
CA GLN A 169 -2.22 10.94 14.26
C GLN A 169 -3.53 10.27 13.81
N PHE A 170 -4.55 10.21 14.66
CA PHE A 170 -5.80 9.53 14.35
C PHE A 170 -6.65 10.35 13.38
N VAL A 171 -6.66 11.68 13.54
CA VAL A 171 -7.29 12.60 12.58
C VAL A 171 -6.67 12.43 11.20
N ASN A 172 -5.34 12.45 11.14
CA ASN A 172 -4.59 12.26 9.90
C ASN A 172 -4.83 10.86 9.28
N ASN A 173 -4.94 9.81 10.11
CA ASN A 173 -5.23 8.45 9.63
C ASN A 173 -6.66 8.31 9.09
N VAL A 174 -7.65 8.90 9.76
CA VAL A 174 -9.04 8.95 9.27
C VAL A 174 -9.08 9.67 7.92
N GLN A 175 -8.44 10.85 7.80
CA GLN A 175 -8.42 11.62 6.56
C GLN A 175 -7.81 10.82 5.40
N VAL A 176 -6.63 10.22 5.59
CA VAL A 176 -5.99 9.40 4.54
C VAL A 176 -6.88 8.22 4.15
N THR A 177 -7.48 7.52 5.12
CA THR A 177 -8.36 6.37 4.87
C THR A 177 -9.60 6.77 4.06
N VAL A 178 -10.26 7.86 4.44
CA VAL A 178 -11.44 8.38 3.73
C VAL A 178 -11.08 8.77 2.30
N TRP A 179 -9.98 9.49 2.08
CA TRP A 179 -9.58 9.87 0.74
C TRP A 179 -9.17 8.70 -0.14
N ILE A 180 -8.46 7.70 0.41
CA ILE A 180 -8.14 6.48 -0.34
C ILE A 180 -9.45 5.81 -0.80
N MET A 181 -10.45 5.71 0.07
CA MET A 181 -11.74 5.12 -0.28
C MET A 181 -12.47 5.92 -1.38
N ILE A 182 -12.44 7.25 -1.31
CA ILE A 182 -13.01 8.14 -2.34
C ILE A 182 -12.27 7.96 -3.67
N TRP A 183 -10.94 7.98 -3.69
CA TRP A 183 -10.15 7.86 -4.91
C TRP A 183 -10.29 6.48 -5.56
N ILE A 184 -10.30 5.41 -4.76
CA ILE A 184 -10.59 4.06 -5.26
C ILE A 184 -12.00 4.00 -5.83
N GLY A 185 -13.01 4.57 -5.13
CA GLY A 185 -14.38 4.62 -5.63
C GLY A 185 -14.48 5.35 -6.97
N LEU A 186 -13.84 6.52 -7.09
CA LEU A 186 -13.80 7.30 -8.32
C LEU A 186 -13.10 6.57 -9.45
N ALA A 187 -11.98 5.90 -9.17
CA ALA A 187 -11.26 5.10 -10.17
C ALA A 187 -12.12 3.95 -10.70
N ASN A 188 -12.84 3.23 -9.83
CA ASN A 188 -13.75 2.15 -10.23
C ASN A 188 -14.91 2.68 -11.10
N ILE A 189 -15.50 3.82 -10.71
CA ILE A 189 -16.54 4.48 -11.50
C ILE A 189 -15.98 4.86 -12.88
N ALA A 190 -14.84 5.55 -12.93
CA ALA A 190 -14.20 5.98 -14.18
C ALA A 190 -13.87 4.82 -15.12
N THR A 191 -13.47 3.65 -14.60
CA THR A 191 -13.25 2.45 -15.42
C THR A 191 -14.53 1.75 -15.87
N SER A 192 -15.66 1.98 -15.20
CA SER A 192 -16.95 1.42 -15.59
C SER A 192 -17.65 2.24 -16.70
N LEU A 193 -17.42 3.57 -16.73
CA LEU A 193 -18.02 4.50 -17.70
C LEU A 193 -17.79 4.17 -19.20
N PRO A 194 -16.64 3.65 -19.65
CA PRO A 194 -16.40 3.32 -21.06
C PRO A 194 -17.11 2.05 -21.55
N HIS A 195 -17.65 1.22 -20.66
CA HIS A 195 -18.27 -0.07 -20.98
C HIS A 195 -19.77 -0.12 -20.63
N THR A 196 -20.30 0.98 -20.10
CA THR A 196 -21.70 1.11 -19.74
C THR A 196 -22.52 1.64 -20.91
N SER A 197 -23.23 0.75 -21.61
CA SER A 197 -24.38 1.15 -22.42
C SER A 197 -25.42 1.83 -21.51
N ALA A 198 -26.21 2.78 -22.04
CA ALA A 198 -27.14 3.63 -21.28
C ALA A 198 -28.10 2.87 -20.32
N ALA A 199 -28.27 1.55 -20.47
CA ALA A 199 -29.04 0.67 -19.59
C ALA A 199 -28.40 0.38 -18.21
N SER A 200 -27.11 0.66 -18.02
CA SER A 200 -26.36 0.33 -16.79
C SER A 200 -26.20 1.48 -15.79
N LEU A 201 -26.74 2.65 -16.13
CA LEU A 201 -26.93 3.80 -15.23
C LEU A 201 -28.23 3.69 -14.40
N ALA A 202 -28.91 2.54 -14.46
CA ALA A 202 -30.05 2.24 -13.61
C ALA A 202 -29.58 2.08 -12.15
N ILE A 203 -30.32 2.68 -11.21
CA ILE A 203 -30.18 2.38 -9.78
C ILE A 203 -30.24 0.86 -9.64
N PRO A 204 -29.18 0.20 -9.12
CA PRO A 204 -29.16 -1.24 -9.04
C PRO A 204 -30.38 -1.69 -8.22
N THR A 205 -31.20 -2.54 -8.84
CA THR A 205 -32.36 -3.12 -8.15
C THR A 205 -31.87 -3.87 -6.92
N LEU A 206 -32.71 -3.98 -5.88
CA LEU A 206 -32.35 -4.69 -4.64
C LEU A 206 -31.82 -6.12 -4.92
N THR A 207 -32.37 -6.77 -5.96
CA THR A 207 -31.94 -8.08 -6.47
C THR A 207 -30.58 -8.04 -7.16
N GLY A 208 -30.27 -6.99 -7.93
CA GLY A 208 -28.97 -6.78 -8.54
C GLY A 208 -27.86 -6.54 -7.51
N VAL A 209 -28.16 -5.79 -6.44
CA VAL A 209 -27.25 -5.59 -5.30
C VAL A 209 -26.98 -6.92 -4.59
N ALA A 210 -28.04 -7.70 -4.30
CA ALA A 210 -27.89 -9.00 -3.64
C ALA A 210 -27.08 -10.00 -4.47
N ALA A 211 -27.30 -10.06 -5.79
CA ALA A 211 -26.51 -10.89 -6.70
C ALA A 211 -25.05 -10.43 -6.77
N GLY A 212 -24.81 -9.12 -6.84
CA GLY A 212 -23.47 -8.53 -6.81
C GLY A 212 -22.71 -8.86 -5.53
N LEU A 213 -23.36 -8.75 -4.37
CA LEU A 213 -22.78 -9.14 -3.07
C LEU A 213 -22.49 -10.64 -3.02
N ARG A 214 -23.42 -11.49 -3.46
CA ARG A 214 -23.23 -12.94 -3.47
C ARG A 214 -22.05 -13.37 -4.36
N SER A 215 -21.88 -12.69 -5.49
CA SER A 215 -20.72 -12.86 -6.37
C SER A 215 -19.43 -12.35 -5.70
N ALA A 216 -19.48 -11.18 -5.06
CA ALA A 216 -18.33 -10.56 -4.40
C ALA A 216 -17.76 -11.43 -3.26
N PHE A 217 -18.61 -12.12 -2.50
CA PHE A 217 -18.21 -13.00 -1.39
C PHE A 217 -17.98 -14.46 -1.81
N ASN A 218 -18.07 -14.79 -3.10
CA ASN A 218 -17.78 -16.14 -3.56
C ASN A 218 -16.31 -16.50 -3.30
N GLY A 219 -16.07 -17.69 -2.75
CA GLY A 219 -14.73 -18.18 -2.44
C GLY A 219 -14.08 -17.60 -1.19
N PHE A 220 -14.80 -16.83 -0.36
CA PHE A 220 -14.28 -16.34 0.92
C PHE A 220 -14.16 -17.48 1.94
N THR A 221 -12.92 -17.89 2.19
CA THR A 221 -12.57 -18.83 3.26
C THR A 221 -12.13 -18.08 4.53
N PRO A 222 -12.03 -18.74 5.70
CA PRO A 222 -11.46 -18.12 6.90
C PRO A 222 -10.06 -17.54 6.69
N ALA A 223 -9.26 -18.14 5.80
CA ALA A 223 -7.95 -17.62 5.42
C ALA A 223 -8.04 -16.26 4.70
N VAL A 224 -9.02 -16.09 3.80
CA VAL A 224 -9.27 -14.80 3.11
C VAL A 224 -9.66 -13.71 4.11
N TRP A 225 -10.49 -14.04 5.10
CA TRP A 225 -10.81 -13.12 6.20
C TRP A 225 -9.57 -12.75 7.02
N GLY A 226 -8.66 -13.70 7.26
CA GLY A 226 -7.35 -13.42 7.84
C GLY A 226 -6.54 -12.40 7.02
N VAL A 227 -6.50 -12.55 5.69
CA VAL A 227 -5.84 -11.59 4.80
C VAL A 227 -6.50 -10.21 4.86
N VAL A 228 -7.83 -10.12 4.88
CA VAL A 228 -8.56 -8.86 5.05
C VAL A 228 -8.19 -8.19 6.37
N GLY A 229 -8.17 -8.94 7.47
CA GLY A 229 -7.78 -8.46 8.79
C GLY A 229 -6.35 -7.93 8.83
N LEU A 230 -5.38 -8.70 8.29
CA LEU A 230 -3.98 -8.28 8.21
C LEU A 230 -3.79 -7.02 7.35
N LYS A 231 -4.50 -6.92 6.22
CA LYS A 231 -4.48 -5.71 5.37
C LYS A 231 -5.06 -4.50 6.08
N ALA A 232 -6.17 -4.67 6.81
CA ALA A 232 -6.78 -3.60 7.59
C ALA A 232 -5.85 -3.14 8.73
N LEU A 233 -5.20 -4.08 9.44
CA LEU A 233 -4.22 -3.80 10.49
C LEU A 233 -3.02 -2.99 9.99
N ASN A 234 -2.55 -3.25 8.77
CA ASN A 234 -1.49 -2.44 8.15
C ASN A 234 -1.89 -0.97 8.02
N GLY A 235 -3.19 -0.66 7.85
CA GLY A 235 -3.70 0.71 7.86
C GLY A 235 -3.54 1.45 9.20
N LEU A 236 -3.30 0.73 10.31
CA LEU A 236 -2.98 1.30 11.61
C LEU A 236 -1.47 1.24 11.91
N LEU A 237 -0.84 0.10 11.60
CA LEU A 237 0.57 -0.15 11.90
C LEU A 237 1.52 0.72 11.06
N ILE A 238 1.20 0.99 9.80
CA ILE A 238 2.04 1.83 8.93
C ILE A 238 2.09 3.28 9.46
N PRO A 239 0.97 3.99 9.68
CA PRO A 239 1.00 5.31 10.30
C PRO A 239 1.70 5.32 11.67
N ALA A 240 1.44 4.31 12.50
CA ALA A 240 2.10 4.20 13.81
C ALA A 240 3.63 4.09 13.65
N THR A 241 4.11 3.29 12.70
CA THR A 241 5.54 3.17 12.41
C THR A 241 6.13 4.50 11.95
N PHE A 242 5.43 5.24 11.09
CA PHE A 242 5.88 6.57 10.66
C PHE A 242 5.89 7.59 11.81
N LYS A 243 4.94 7.52 12.74
CA LYS A 243 4.89 8.42 13.90
C LYS A 243 5.99 8.13 14.93
N TYR A 244 6.16 6.86 15.32
CA TYR A 244 7.00 6.45 16.44
C TYR A 244 8.40 5.98 16.04
N ALA A 245 8.60 5.65 14.77
CA ALA A 245 9.91 5.32 14.22
C ALA A 245 10.17 6.25 13.03
N ASP A 246 10.47 5.69 11.86
CA ASP A 246 10.73 6.43 10.63
C ASP A 246 10.41 5.55 9.41
N ASN A 247 10.19 6.15 8.25
CA ASN A 247 9.94 5.44 7.00
C ASN A 247 11.15 4.61 6.52
N ILE A 248 12.36 4.98 6.94
CA ILE A 248 13.55 4.14 6.74
C ILE A 248 13.41 2.83 7.53
N LEU A 249 13.07 2.88 8.82
CA LEU A 249 12.90 1.67 9.64
C LEU A 249 11.74 0.81 9.14
N TYR A 250 10.65 1.43 8.68
CA TYR A 250 9.57 0.75 7.99
C TYR A 250 10.06 -0.08 6.79
N SER A 251 11.02 0.46 6.02
CA SER A 251 11.62 -0.25 4.88
C SER A 251 12.48 -1.46 5.30
N TYR A 252 13.02 -1.47 6.52
CA TYR A 252 13.72 -2.65 7.09
C TYR A 252 12.76 -3.68 7.70
N ALA A 253 11.60 -3.25 8.21
CA ALA A 253 10.71 -4.13 8.97
C ALA A 253 10.26 -5.36 8.16
N LYS A 254 9.90 -5.17 6.88
CA LYS A 254 9.46 -6.27 6.00
C LYS A 254 10.56 -7.31 5.75
N PRO A 255 11.76 -6.96 5.24
CA PRO A 255 12.82 -7.95 5.03
C PRO A 255 13.30 -8.58 6.34
N SER A 256 13.36 -7.85 7.45
CA SER A 256 13.70 -8.44 8.77
C SER A 256 12.68 -9.49 9.21
N SER A 257 11.39 -9.25 8.96
CA SER A 257 10.32 -10.22 9.25
C SER A 257 10.48 -11.51 8.41
N ILE A 258 10.87 -11.37 7.14
CA ILE A 258 11.16 -12.53 6.27
C ILE A 258 12.30 -13.35 6.86
N VAL A 259 13.44 -12.71 7.19
CA VAL A 259 14.60 -13.41 7.78
C VAL A 259 14.23 -14.11 9.09
N ALA A 260 13.52 -13.42 9.99
CA ALA A 260 13.08 -14.01 11.25
C ALA A 260 12.17 -15.22 11.04
N THR A 261 11.22 -15.13 10.10
CA THR A 261 10.30 -16.23 9.78
C THR A 261 11.05 -17.42 9.18
N THR A 262 12.01 -17.17 8.29
CA THR A 262 12.83 -18.24 7.70
C THR A 262 13.71 -18.92 8.74
N LEU A 263 14.35 -18.17 9.64
CA LEU A 263 15.17 -18.74 10.72
C LEU A 263 14.32 -19.57 11.67
N PHE A 264 13.15 -19.08 12.06
CA PHE A 264 12.22 -19.83 12.90
C PHE A 264 11.74 -21.11 12.21
N SER A 265 11.39 -21.03 10.92
CA SER A 265 10.99 -22.20 10.14
C SER A 265 12.13 -23.23 9.99
N ALA A 266 13.38 -22.77 9.87
CA ALA A 266 14.55 -23.65 9.78
C ALA A 266 14.90 -24.29 11.14
N ALA A 267 14.64 -23.60 12.25
CA ALA A 267 14.86 -24.14 13.59
C ALA A 267 13.81 -25.18 14.01
N LEU A 268 12.61 -25.14 13.42
CA LEU A 268 11.54 -26.10 13.64
C LEU A 268 11.58 -27.30 12.67
N ALA A 269 12.41 -27.24 11.63
CA ALA A 269 12.59 -28.30 10.63
C ALA A 269 13.66 -29.29 11.09
#